data_AF-A0A7S2IFS4-F1
#
_entry.id   AF-A0A7S2IFS4-F1
#
_cell.length_a   1.000
_cell.length_b   1.000
_cell.length_c   1.000
_cell.angle_alpha   90.00
_cell.angle_beta   90.00
_cell.angle_gamma   90.00
#
_symmetry.space_group_name_H-M   'P 1'
#
loop_
_entity.id
_entity.type
_entity.pdbx_description
1 polymer ?
#
loop_
_entity_poly.entity_id
_entity_poly.type
_entity_poly.pdbx_seq_one_letter_code
_entity_poly.pdbx_strand_id
1 'polypeptide(L)'
;ASAGAAWCALGSFGGGLLGGDTVDLSVNVRPGASLALVTQASTKVYKAKRDRKPAVHRLRANVAAGGLLVVAPDPLVPFANASYDQHLRFGLEVAAGGGACWDGAASAVVVDWLGAGRVA
;
A
#
# COMPACT_ATOMS: atom_id res chain seq x y z
N ALA A 1 7.36 -22.62 15.63
CA ALA A 1 7.39 -21.18 15.95
C ALA A 1 6.01 -20.61 15.64
N SER A 2 5.38 -19.85 16.54
CA SER A 2 4.08 -19.24 16.24
C SER A 2 4.27 -18.17 15.16
N ALA A 3 3.55 -18.29 14.05
CA ALA A 3 3.43 -17.24 13.05
C ALA A 3 2.89 -15.96 13.71
N GLY A 4 3.63 -14.86 13.61
CA GLY A 4 3.22 -13.56 14.17
C GLY A 4 2.31 -12.81 13.19
N ALA A 5 1.31 -12.10 13.73
CA ALA A 5 0.44 -11.22 12.96
C ALA A 5 0.53 -9.79 13.49
N ALA A 6 0.52 -8.80 12.59
CA ALA A 6 0.49 -7.39 12.93
C ALA A 6 -0.56 -6.63 12.12
N TRP A 7 -1.16 -5.62 12.74
CA TRP A 7 -2.02 -4.64 12.10
C TRP A 7 -1.37 -3.26 12.21
N CYS A 8 -1.03 -2.67 11.07
CA CYS A 8 -0.32 -1.41 10.98
C CYS A 8 -1.17 -0.38 10.24
N ALA A 9 -1.52 0.70 10.93
CA ALA A 9 -2.16 1.86 10.32
C ALA A 9 -1.11 2.89 9.90
N LEU A 10 -1.03 3.16 8.60
CA LEU A 10 -0.23 4.24 8.03
C LEU A 10 -0.92 5.58 8.29
N GLY A 11 -0.14 6.56 8.72
CA GLY A 11 -0.63 7.90 9.04
C GLY A 11 0.37 8.95 8.62
N SER A 12 -0.15 10.09 8.16
CA SER A 12 0.62 11.30 7.93
C SER A 12 0.09 12.41 8.83
N PHE A 13 0.98 13.21 9.43
CA PHE A 13 0.60 14.37 10.27
C PHE A 13 0.06 15.57 9.46
N GLY A 14 -0.44 15.35 8.25
CA GLY A 14 -1.07 16.35 7.40
C GLY A 14 -2.42 15.84 6.89
N GLY A 15 -3.33 16.76 6.57
CA GLY A 15 -4.68 16.42 6.08
C GLY A 15 -4.71 15.76 4.70
N GLY A 16 -3.57 15.41 4.11
CA GLY A 16 -3.40 14.83 2.78
C GLY A 16 -2.05 15.20 2.14
N LEU A 17 -1.87 14.79 0.89
CA LEU A 17 -0.67 15.01 0.07
C LEU A 17 -0.79 16.29 -0.77
N LEU A 18 0.31 17.06 -0.83
CA LEU A 18 0.46 18.23 -1.68
C LEU A 18 1.31 17.91 -2.92
N GLY A 19 1.16 18.72 -3.98
CA GLY A 19 2.01 18.60 -5.15
C GLY A 19 3.51 18.72 -4.81
N GLY A 20 4.30 17.73 -5.24
CA GLY A 20 5.71 17.57 -4.92
C GLY A 20 6.02 16.67 -3.73
N ASP A 21 5.02 16.28 -2.93
CA ASP A 21 5.24 15.32 -1.83
C ASP A 21 5.61 13.94 -2.38
N THR A 22 6.45 13.21 -1.67
CA THR A 22 6.83 11.84 -2.00
C THR A 22 6.80 10.96 -0.75
N VAL A 23 6.04 9.87 -0.83
CA VAL A 23 5.99 8.82 0.19
C VAL A 23 6.62 7.56 -0.40
N ASP A 24 7.71 7.11 0.20
CA ASP A 24 8.38 5.85 -0.16
C ASP A 24 8.28 4.87 1.03
N LEU A 25 7.49 3.81 0.86
CA LEU A 25 7.25 2.78 1.87
C LEU A 25 7.84 1.44 1.42
N SER A 26 8.64 0.84 2.30
CA SER A 26 9.21 -0.50 2.13
C SER A 26 8.65 -1.44 3.19
N VAL A 27 8.10 -2.57 2.75
CA VAL A 27 7.46 -3.58 3.60
C VAL A 27 8.14 -4.92 3.37
N ASN A 28 8.54 -5.59 4.45
CA ASN A 28 9.10 -6.93 4.39
C ASN A 28 8.34 -7.84 5.35
N VAL A 29 7.52 -8.74 4.81
CA VAL A 29 6.81 -9.76 5.57
C VAL A 29 7.69 -11.00 5.65
N ARG A 30 8.10 -11.34 6.88
CA ARG A 30 8.99 -12.48 7.16
C ARG A 30 8.28 -13.82 6.94
N PRO A 31 9.04 -14.93 6.82
CA PRO A 31 8.46 -16.25 6.56
C PRO A 31 7.35 -16.61 7.55
N GLY A 32 6.21 -17.03 7.04
CA GLY A 32 5.03 -17.38 7.83
C GLY A 32 4.33 -16.22 8.55
N ALA A 33 4.82 -14.98 8.47
CA ALA A 33 4.22 -13.84 9.16
C ALA A 33 3.04 -13.25 8.38
N SER A 34 2.12 -12.62 9.09
CA SER A 34 0.98 -11.91 8.49
C SER A 34 1.02 -10.42 8.84
N LEU A 35 0.80 -9.56 7.85
CA LEU A 35 0.72 -8.12 8.04
C LEU A 35 -0.54 -7.57 7.36
N ALA A 36 -1.38 -6.88 8.13
CA ALA A 36 -2.41 -6.01 7.60
C ALA A 36 -1.92 -4.56 7.61
N LEU A 37 -1.88 -3.94 6.44
CA LEU A 37 -1.52 -2.56 6.22
C LEU A 37 -2.77 -1.79 5.82
N VAL A 38 -3.18 -0.88 6.70
CA VAL A 38 -4.35 -0.01 6.50
C VAL A 38 -3.93 1.44 6.62
N THR A 39 -4.85 2.35 6.38
CA THR A 39 -4.71 3.76 6.74
C THR A 39 -5.64 4.09 7.90
N GLN A 40 -5.37 5.21 8.56
CA GLN A 40 -6.23 5.73 9.63
C GLN A 40 -7.29 6.73 9.14
N ALA A 41 -7.16 7.19 7.90
CA ALA A 41 -8.13 8.00 7.20
C ALA A 41 -7.83 7.99 5.69
N SER A 42 -8.82 8.40 4.90
CA SER A 42 -8.65 8.64 3.46
C SER A 42 -7.49 9.58 3.15
N THR A 43 -6.62 9.16 2.24
CA THR A 43 -5.54 9.99 1.71
C THR A 43 -6.13 11.02 0.75
N LYS A 44 -6.17 12.29 1.15
CA LYS A 44 -6.58 13.40 0.29
C LYS A 44 -5.42 13.83 -0.58
N VAL A 45 -5.64 14.07 -1.86
CA VAL A 45 -4.62 14.70 -2.73
C VAL A 45 -5.12 16.09 -3.09
N TYR A 46 -4.38 17.12 -2.66
CA TYR A 46 -4.76 18.50 -2.92
C TYR A 46 -4.42 18.94 -4.35
N LYS A 47 -4.95 20.10 -4.75
CA LYS A 47 -4.70 20.71 -6.05
C LYS A 47 -3.20 20.78 -6.35
N ALA A 48 -2.83 20.50 -7.60
CA ALA A 48 -1.47 20.66 -8.06
C ALA A 48 -1.02 22.13 -7.95
N LYS A 49 0.27 22.32 -7.63
CA LYS A 49 0.92 23.64 -7.68
C LYS A 49 1.13 24.05 -9.14
N ARG A 50 1.58 25.30 -9.38
CA ARG A 50 1.81 25.83 -10.73
C ARG A 50 2.81 25.01 -11.55
N ASP A 51 3.79 24.40 -10.89
CA ASP A 51 4.80 23.53 -11.49
C ASP A 51 4.26 22.12 -11.85
N ARG A 52 2.99 21.84 -11.52
CA ARG A 52 2.26 20.60 -11.82
C ARG A 52 2.94 19.31 -11.35
N LYS A 53 3.87 19.40 -10.39
CA LYS A 53 4.49 18.21 -9.81
C LYS A 53 3.43 17.36 -9.10
N PRO A 54 3.33 16.06 -9.41
CA PRO A 54 2.40 15.18 -8.71
C PRO A 54 2.83 14.99 -7.26
N ALA A 55 1.88 14.61 -6.41
CA ALA A 55 2.20 13.85 -5.21
C ALA A 55 2.53 12.41 -5.62
N VAL A 56 3.56 11.82 -5.03
CA VAL A 56 4.04 10.47 -5.40
C VAL A 56 3.92 9.52 -4.21
N HIS A 57 3.38 8.33 -4.44
CA HIS A 57 3.34 7.26 -3.45
C HIS A 57 3.93 5.97 -4.02
N ARG A 58 4.96 5.43 -3.36
CA ARG A 58 5.62 4.19 -3.75
C ARG A 58 5.58 3.19 -2.61
N LEU A 59 4.93 2.05 -2.85
CA LEU A 59 4.97 0.88 -1.96
C LEU A 59 5.83 -0.20 -2.61
N ARG A 60 6.84 -0.68 -1.88
CA ARG A 60 7.63 -1.86 -2.26
C ARG A 60 7.47 -2.90 -1.17
N ALA A 61 6.78 -3.98 -1.47
CA ALA A 61 6.53 -5.06 -0.53
C ALA A 61 7.22 -6.35 -0.99
N ASN A 62 7.95 -6.99 -0.09
CA ASN A 62 8.45 -8.35 -0.27
C ASN A 62 7.79 -9.26 0.76
N VAL A 63 7.18 -10.35 0.31
CA VAL A 63 6.50 -11.32 1.16
C VAL A 63 7.23 -12.65 1.01
N ALA A 64 7.81 -13.10 2.11
CA ALA A 64 8.54 -14.37 2.15
C ALA A 64 7.58 -15.57 2.18
N ALA A 65 8.12 -16.76 1.91
CA ALA A 65 7.36 -18.01 1.85
C ALA A 65 6.42 -18.19 3.07
N GLY A 66 5.18 -18.57 2.79
CA GLY A 66 4.10 -18.75 3.77
C GLY A 66 3.61 -17.45 4.43
N GLY A 67 4.15 -16.30 4.05
CA GLY A 67 3.72 -15.00 4.56
C GLY A 67 2.47 -14.47 3.86
N LEU A 68 1.76 -13.58 4.55
CA LEU A 68 0.59 -12.88 4.05
C LEU A 68 0.75 -11.37 4.20
N LEU A 69 0.53 -10.64 3.12
CA LEU A 69 0.33 -9.19 3.14
C LEU A 69 -1.10 -8.84 2.75
N VAL A 70 -1.79 -8.07 3.60
CA VAL A 70 -3.07 -7.43 3.25
C VAL A 70 -2.82 -5.93 3.14
N VAL A 71 -3.09 -5.34 1.98
CA VAL A 71 -3.09 -3.89 1.77
C VAL A 71 -4.53 -3.46 1.55
N ALA A 72 -5.10 -2.78 2.53
CA ALA A 72 -6.50 -2.34 2.53
C ALA A 72 -6.61 -0.91 3.07
N PRO A 73 -6.14 0.09 2.31
CA PRO A 73 -6.24 1.49 2.69
C PRO A 73 -7.68 1.99 2.57
N ASP A 74 -7.99 3.11 3.22
CA ASP A 74 -9.14 3.95 2.91
C ASP A 74 -9.03 4.52 1.48
N PRO A 75 -10.15 4.95 0.86
CA PRO A 75 -10.12 5.46 -0.51
C PRO A 75 -9.23 6.70 -0.65
N LEU A 76 -8.50 6.78 -1.77
CA LEU A 76 -7.84 8.02 -2.20
C LEU A 76 -8.92 9.05 -2.57
N VAL A 77 -8.77 10.30 -2.11
CA VAL A 77 -9.71 11.39 -2.40
C VAL A 77 -8.99 12.52 -3.15
N PRO A 78 -9.00 12.53 -4.50
CA PRO A 78 -8.40 13.62 -5.27
C PRO A 78 -9.28 14.88 -5.23
N PHE A 79 -8.68 16.03 -4.91
CA PHE A 79 -9.37 17.32 -5.03
C PHE A 79 -9.34 17.82 -6.47
N ALA A 80 -10.15 18.84 -6.77
CA ALA A 80 -10.14 19.46 -8.09
C ALA A 80 -8.72 19.87 -8.51
N ASN A 81 -8.32 19.47 -9.71
CA ASN A 81 -6.99 19.68 -10.28
C ASN A 81 -5.84 19.04 -9.48
N ALA A 82 -6.09 17.95 -8.75
CA ALA A 82 -5.04 17.14 -8.15
C ALA A 82 -4.18 16.43 -9.22
N SER A 83 -2.93 16.15 -8.88
CA SER A 83 -2.01 15.34 -9.68
C SER A 83 -1.34 14.34 -8.75
N TYR A 84 -1.49 13.05 -9.04
CA TYR A 84 -1.05 11.94 -8.19
C TYR A 84 -0.44 10.82 -9.01
N ASP A 85 0.65 10.25 -8.51
CA ASP A 85 1.37 9.15 -9.14
C ASP A 85 1.61 8.03 -8.10
N GLN A 86 1.07 6.84 -8.35
CA GLN A 86 1.11 5.71 -7.43
C GLN A 86 1.77 4.49 -8.06
N HIS A 87 2.79 3.96 -7.37
CA HIS A 87 3.55 2.79 -7.78
C HIS A 87 3.51 1.74 -6.66
N LEU A 88 2.80 0.62 -6.87
CA LEU A 88 2.77 -0.51 -5.94
C LEU A 88 3.52 -1.70 -6.56
N ARG A 89 4.56 -2.19 -5.88
CA ARG A 89 5.33 -3.36 -6.30
C ARG A 89 5.29 -4.43 -5.21
N PHE A 90 4.85 -5.63 -5.58
CA PHE A 90 4.78 -6.79 -4.70
C PHE A 90 5.69 -7.90 -5.22
N GLY A 91 6.69 -8.29 -4.43
CA GLY A 91 7.49 -9.49 -4.63
C GLY A 91 6.97 -10.59 -3.72
N LEU A 92 6.55 -11.71 -4.30
CA LEU A 92 6.03 -12.87 -3.57
C LEU A 92 6.97 -14.05 -3.79
N GLU A 93 7.47 -14.63 -2.69
CA GLU A 93 8.26 -15.86 -2.76
C GLU A 93 7.36 -17.07 -3.06
N VAL A 94 7.80 -17.91 -3.98
CA VAL A 94 7.17 -19.20 -4.28
C VAL A 94 7.78 -20.27 -3.36
N ALA A 95 6.97 -21.20 -2.89
CA ALA A 95 7.45 -22.31 -2.05
C ALA A 95 8.52 -23.13 -2.78
N ALA A 96 9.50 -23.63 -2.02
CA ALA A 96 10.50 -24.56 -2.54
C ALA A 96 9.87 -25.96 -2.70
N GLY A 97 9.65 -26.36 -3.94
CA GLY A 97 9.04 -27.64 -4.31
C GLY A 97 8.06 -27.43 -5.46
N GLY A 98 8.58 -27.45 -6.70
CA GLY A 98 7.87 -27.05 -7.92
C GLY A 98 6.73 -27.96 -8.38
N GLY A 99 5.86 -28.38 -7.47
CA GLY A 99 4.58 -29.03 -7.77
C GLY A 99 3.43 -28.03 -7.87
N ALA A 100 2.27 -28.51 -8.32
CA ALA A 100 1.05 -27.71 -8.43
C ALA A 100 0.45 -27.26 -7.08
N CYS A 101 1.06 -27.64 -5.96
CA CYS A 101 0.64 -27.23 -4.62
C CYS A 101 1.27 -25.88 -4.25
N TRP A 102 0.41 -24.90 -3.96
CA TRP A 102 0.80 -23.57 -3.47
C TRP A 102 1.16 -23.57 -1.97
N ASP A 103 1.38 -24.75 -1.38
CA ASP A 103 1.64 -24.92 0.04
C ASP A 103 2.91 -24.17 0.44
N GLY A 104 2.75 -23.18 1.32
CA GLY A 104 3.87 -22.35 1.77
C GLY A 104 4.30 -21.27 0.78
N ALA A 105 3.54 -20.99 -0.29
CA ALA A 105 3.78 -19.82 -1.13
C ALA A 105 3.37 -18.53 -0.38
N ALA A 106 4.04 -17.43 -0.68
CA ALA A 106 3.65 -16.12 -0.18
C ALA A 106 2.33 -15.66 -0.83
N SER A 107 1.52 -14.93 -0.08
CA SER A 107 0.21 -14.44 -0.52
C SER A 107 0.06 -12.94 -0.31
N ALA A 108 -0.72 -12.29 -1.17
CA ALA A 108 -1.11 -10.90 -1.00
C ALA A 108 -2.60 -10.68 -1.31
N VAL A 109 -3.26 -9.85 -0.51
CA VAL A 109 -4.59 -9.30 -0.77
C VAL A 109 -4.43 -7.79 -0.90
N VAL A 110 -4.81 -7.23 -2.05
CA VAL A 110 -4.63 -5.81 -2.34
C VAL A 110 -5.97 -5.21 -2.74
N VAL A 111 -6.40 -4.21 -1.99
CA VAL A 111 -7.52 -3.35 -2.34
C VAL A 111 -6.97 -1.98 -2.67
N ASP A 112 -7.31 -1.48 -3.85
CA ASP A 112 -7.00 -0.12 -4.27
C ASP A 112 -8.25 0.51 -4.86
N TRP A 113 -8.63 1.65 -4.32
CA TRP A 113 -9.88 2.32 -4.64
C TRP A 113 -9.73 3.83 -4.52
N LEU A 114 -10.39 4.54 -5.42
CA LEU A 114 -10.31 5.97 -5.56
C LEU A 114 -11.72 6.56 -5.60
N GLY A 115 -11.92 7.64 -4.86
CA GLY A 115 -13.14 8.43 -4.94
C GLY A 115 -13.17 9.33 -6.17
N ALA A 116 -14.37 9.71 -6.61
CA ALA A 116 -14.57 10.72 -7.66
C ALA A 116 -14.16 12.14 -7.24
N GLY A 117 -13.67 12.29 -6.01
CA GLY A 117 -13.28 13.53 -5.38
C GLY A 117 -14.02 13.73 -4.06
N ARG A 118 -14.10 14.96 -3.57
CA ARG A 118 -14.78 15.25 -2.31
C ARG A 118 -16.30 15.19 -2.51
N VAL A 119 -16.93 14.14 -1.97
CA VAL A 119 -18.38 13.95 -1.96
C VAL A 119 -18.88 14.38 -0.58
N ALA A 120 -19.38 15.63 -0.50
CA ALA A 120 -19.89 16.32 0.70
C ALA A 120 -18.99 16.26 1.95
#